data_AF-A0A2E8RSQ7-F1
#
_entry.id   AF-A0A2E8RSQ7-F1
#
_cell.length_a   1.000
_cell.length_b   1.000
_cell.length_c   1.000
_cell.angle_alpha   90.00
_cell.angle_beta   90.00
_cell.angle_gamma   90.00
#
_symmetry.space_group_name_H-M   'P 1'
#
loop_
_entity.id
_entity.type
_entity.pdbx_description
1 polymer ?
#
loop_
_entity_poly.entity_id
_entity_poly.type
_entity_poly.pdbx_seq_one_letter_code
_entity_poly.pdbx_strand_id
1 'polypeptide(L)'
;MDLTKQPPRRPTNSSVAGIVGVARMIDKARAHNEEMIGQYLYGSDSGLDRRILRFLGVSAQDFTRAVNQKDDSEIGHWVIDQSKKTLGEIEAFNRLETNRMPEDDWHIELLKNRVKKYAPDRTDIKTVFGSIELDDWGTFWPVDLQVGPPRSPYDRNVAGLFGIARMADKARASSCEKNGVYKYGQYSPFDVYLLELLDIEDEKFQQTAIDNPNDLELGEWILLNTAADSDRISTWNHQALHFGLQPAIESTPDKSYLDYFNRENFDSRRSIVAPDNQYVQNWLDLMDYDDQNSFGILDLARRAPRSPYNRDAGGLVHLARLIDKGRAFNSNTLGGYWYGKDSAIDRYILDFLEISIDEFTQQLQKLPTDHQIVEWLMKRTPKNENQIEQYNQELVDLGPQNARSWSFLHDRIRQLDPTRNDVETFFDLMVLSDQKTFQFP
;
A
#
# COMPACT_ATOMS: atom_id res chain seq x y z
N MET A 1 1.32 -6.22 4.00
CA MET A 1 1.90 -4.90 4.37
C MET A 1 3.15 -4.69 3.54
N ASP A 2 3.34 -3.49 2.99
CA ASP A 2 4.48 -3.15 2.13
C ASP A 2 5.59 -2.41 2.91
N LEU A 3 6.63 -3.13 3.32
CA LEU A 3 7.76 -2.57 4.07
C LEU A 3 8.81 -1.89 3.18
N THR A 4 8.57 -1.82 1.86
CA THR A 4 9.37 -0.98 0.96
C THR A 4 8.98 0.50 1.07
N LYS A 5 7.78 0.79 1.63
CA LYS A 5 7.19 2.14 1.73
C LYS A 5 7.01 2.65 3.15
N GLN A 6 7.12 1.78 4.15
CA GLN A 6 6.99 2.15 5.57
C GLN A 6 7.80 1.18 6.44
N PRO A 7 8.16 1.55 7.68
CA PRO A 7 8.80 0.61 8.59
C PRO A 7 7.75 -0.32 9.19
N PRO A 8 8.12 -1.53 9.67
CA PRO A 8 7.23 -2.30 10.54
C PRO A 8 7.09 -1.57 11.88
N ARG A 9 6.07 -1.91 12.68
CA ARG A 9 5.82 -1.27 13.99
C ARG A 9 7.06 -1.25 14.85
N ARG A 10 7.12 -0.28 15.77
CA ARG A 10 8.30 -0.09 16.62
C ARG A 10 8.61 -1.35 17.44
N PRO A 11 9.89 -1.69 17.66
CA PRO A 11 10.25 -2.80 18.53
C PRO A 11 9.74 -2.63 19.97
N THR A 12 9.50 -1.40 20.46
CA THR A 12 8.86 -1.17 21.76
C THR A 12 7.34 -1.36 21.77
N ASN A 13 6.69 -1.48 20.61
CA ASN A 13 5.26 -1.73 20.53
C ASN A 13 4.93 -3.09 21.18
N SER A 14 4.01 -3.05 22.15
CA SER A 14 3.58 -4.19 22.98
C SER A 14 2.08 -4.48 22.86
N SER A 15 1.41 -3.92 21.84
CA SER A 15 -0.03 -4.10 21.59
C SER A 15 -0.42 -5.58 21.45
N VAL A 16 0.49 -6.43 20.95
CA VAL A 16 0.25 -7.86 20.77
C VAL A 16 0.80 -8.64 21.96
N ALA A 17 -0.11 -9.28 22.70
CA ALA A 17 0.17 -10.12 23.88
C ALA A 17 0.94 -9.42 25.03
N GLY A 18 1.09 -8.10 24.99
CA GLY A 18 1.92 -7.37 25.94
C GLY A 18 3.42 -7.62 25.75
N ILE A 19 3.87 -8.17 24.62
CA ILE A 19 5.27 -8.56 24.38
C ILE A 19 5.90 -7.64 23.35
N VAL A 20 7.01 -6.98 23.71
CA VAL A 20 7.73 -6.09 22.81
C VAL A 20 8.27 -6.82 21.59
N GLY A 21 8.16 -6.19 20.42
CA GLY A 21 8.70 -6.68 19.15
C GLY A 21 7.85 -7.76 18.45
N VAL A 22 6.80 -8.30 19.10
CA VAL A 22 5.90 -9.27 18.44
C VAL A 22 5.12 -8.60 17.31
N ALA A 23 4.53 -7.43 17.55
CA ALA A 23 3.83 -6.62 16.53
C ALA A 23 4.73 -6.38 15.30
N ARG A 24 5.97 -5.95 15.53
CA ARG A 24 6.99 -5.78 14.49
C ARG A 24 7.27 -7.07 13.71
N MET A 25 7.36 -8.20 14.40
CA MET A 25 7.64 -9.50 13.78
C MET A 25 6.45 -9.99 12.94
N ILE A 26 5.21 -9.68 13.33
CA ILE A 26 4.01 -9.92 12.52
C ILE A 26 4.09 -9.14 11.21
N ASP A 27 4.39 -7.85 11.29
CA ASP A 27 4.47 -6.98 10.11
C ASP A 27 5.51 -7.50 9.11
N LYS A 28 6.68 -7.90 9.63
CA LYS A 28 7.75 -8.51 8.82
C LYS A 28 7.36 -9.87 8.26
N ALA A 29 6.63 -10.69 9.01
CA ALA A 29 6.12 -11.97 8.51
C ALA A 29 5.11 -11.76 7.37
N ARG A 30 4.17 -10.82 7.53
CA ARG A 30 3.20 -10.46 6.48
C ARG A 30 3.90 -9.96 5.22
N ALA A 31 4.84 -9.03 5.38
CA ALA A 31 5.61 -8.49 4.27
C ALA A 31 6.50 -9.53 3.59
N HIS A 32 7.11 -10.44 4.36
CA HIS A 32 7.88 -11.56 3.82
C HIS A 32 7.00 -12.48 2.95
N ASN A 33 5.78 -12.78 3.40
CA ASN A 33 4.85 -13.64 2.66
C ASN A 33 4.28 -12.99 1.40
N GLU A 34 4.25 -11.65 1.38
CA GLU A 34 3.85 -10.85 0.22
C GLU A 34 5.03 -10.44 -0.68
N GLU A 35 6.26 -10.87 -0.35
CA GLU A 35 7.51 -10.46 -1.03
C GLU A 35 7.77 -8.94 -1.01
N MET A 36 7.19 -8.23 -0.04
CA MET A 36 7.29 -6.78 0.15
C MET A 36 8.10 -6.42 1.42
N ILE A 37 9.03 -7.28 1.85
CA ILE A 37 9.84 -7.06 3.06
C ILE A 37 10.93 -5.98 2.88
N GLY A 38 11.30 -5.64 1.65
CA GLY A 38 12.33 -4.65 1.37
C GLY A 38 13.69 -5.04 1.95
N GLN A 39 14.32 -4.11 2.69
CA GLN A 39 15.65 -4.32 3.29
C GLN A 39 15.61 -5.04 4.65
N TYR A 40 14.42 -5.34 5.18
CA TYR A 40 14.29 -5.98 6.47
C TYR A 40 14.61 -7.47 6.40
N LEU A 41 15.22 -7.99 7.47
CA LEU A 41 15.47 -9.43 7.65
C LEU A 41 14.39 -10.04 8.53
N TYR A 42 13.90 -11.23 8.23
CA TYR A 42 12.85 -11.91 9.01
C TYR A 42 13.34 -13.25 9.61
N GLY A 43 12.75 -13.63 10.75
CA GLY A 43 12.90 -14.97 11.32
C GLY A 43 14.33 -15.27 11.77
N SER A 44 14.92 -16.36 11.25
CA SER A 44 16.28 -16.78 11.64
C SER A 44 17.37 -15.78 11.25
N ASP A 45 17.12 -14.94 10.24
CA ASP A 45 18.10 -13.99 9.72
C ASP A 45 18.09 -12.68 10.51
N SER A 46 17.07 -12.45 11.34
CA SER A 46 16.97 -11.27 12.20
C SER A 46 17.42 -11.56 13.62
N GLY A 47 18.37 -10.77 14.14
CA GLY A 47 18.83 -10.88 15.53
C GLY A 47 17.71 -10.68 16.56
N LEU A 48 16.78 -9.76 16.31
CA LEU A 48 15.63 -9.50 17.18
C LEU A 48 14.61 -10.64 17.12
N ASP A 49 14.18 -11.03 15.93
CA ASP A 49 13.18 -12.10 15.76
C ASP A 49 13.67 -13.40 16.39
N ARG A 50 14.96 -13.76 16.24
CA ARG A 50 15.54 -14.93 16.91
C ARG A 50 15.39 -14.90 18.43
N ARG A 51 15.52 -13.73 19.07
CA ARG A 51 15.35 -13.59 20.52
C ARG A 51 13.88 -13.74 20.92
N ILE A 52 12.97 -13.14 20.16
CA ILE A 52 11.52 -13.25 20.37
C ILE A 52 11.07 -14.70 20.19
N LEU A 53 11.41 -15.34 19.06
CA LEU A 53 11.07 -16.74 18.78
C LEU A 53 11.60 -17.69 19.85
N ARG A 54 12.83 -17.48 20.33
CA ARG A 54 13.40 -18.25 21.45
C ARG A 54 12.62 -18.04 22.75
N PHE A 55 12.25 -16.81 23.06
CA PHE A 55 11.45 -16.50 24.25
C PHE A 55 10.07 -17.17 24.19
N LEU A 56 9.44 -17.14 23.01
CA LEU A 56 8.14 -17.77 22.77
C LEU A 56 8.20 -19.30 22.66
N GLY A 57 9.37 -19.89 22.40
CA GLY A 57 9.50 -21.32 22.13
C GLY A 57 8.88 -21.75 20.80
N VAL A 58 8.82 -20.84 19.83
CA VAL A 58 8.13 -21.01 18.54
C VAL A 58 9.15 -20.97 17.39
N SER A 59 8.97 -21.80 16.36
CA SER A 59 9.81 -21.74 15.15
C SER A 59 9.37 -20.59 14.22
N ALA A 60 10.31 -20.02 13.45
CA ALA A 60 9.95 -18.99 12.46
C ALA A 60 8.90 -19.48 11.45
N GLN A 61 8.96 -20.77 11.08
CA GLN A 61 8.03 -21.38 10.14
C GLN A 61 6.60 -21.50 10.72
N ASP A 62 6.47 -21.88 11.98
CA ASP A 62 5.17 -21.97 12.65
C ASP A 62 4.59 -20.57 12.89
N PHE A 63 5.43 -19.60 13.25
CA PHE A 63 5.01 -18.19 13.37
C PHE A 63 4.50 -17.65 12.03
N THR A 64 5.24 -17.85 10.94
CA THR A 64 4.81 -17.48 9.58
C THR A 64 3.47 -18.12 9.20
N ARG A 65 3.30 -19.41 9.50
CA ARG A 65 2.05 -20.13 9.22
C ARG A 65 0.87 -19.55 10.01
N ALA A 66 1.09 -19.21 11.28
CA ALA A 66 0.08 -18.59 12.11
C ALA A 66 -0.34 -17.22 11.56
N VAL A 67 0.63 -16.35 11.24
CA VAL A 67 0.38 -14.98 10.74
C VAL A 67 -0.38 -14.98 9.42
N ASN A 68 -0.22 -16.00 8.58
CA ASN A 68 -0.98 -16.13 7.33
C ASN A 68 -2.48 -16.40 7.52
N GLN A 69 -2.90 -16.77 8.72
CA GLN A 69 -4.26 -17.24 8.98
C GLN A 69 -4.98 -16.45 10.07
N LYS A 70 -4.31 -15.49 10.69
CA LYS A 70 -4.74 -14.85 11.93
C LYS A 70 -4.51 -13.35 11.90
N ASP A 71 -5.44 -12.62 12.49
CA ASP A 71 -5.24 -11.22 12.82
C ASP A 71 -4.31 -11.06 14.04
N ASP A 72 -4.02 -9.81 14.41
CA ASP A 72 -3.11 -9.50 15.52
C ASP A 72 -3.63 -9.98 16.88
N SER A 73 -4.96 -9.94 17.09
CA SER A 73 -5.59 -10.40 18.32
C SER A 73 -5.48 -11.92 18.46
N GLU A 74 -5.79 -12.64 17.38
CA GLU A 74 -5.67 -14.08 17.29
C GLU A 74 -4.21 -14.54 17.43
N ILE A 75 -3.25 -13.83 16.82
CA ILE A 75 -1.82 -14.09 17.05
C ILE A 75 -1.45 -13.85 18.51
N GLY A 76 -1.96 -12.78 19.14
CA GLY A 76 -1.76 -12.49 20.55
C GLY A 76 -2.17 -13.65 21.45
N HIS A 77 -3.39 -14.18 21.26
CA HIS A 77 -3.85 -15.36 21.99
C HIS A 77 -3.00 -16.59 21.70
N TRP A 78 -2.66 -16.81 20.43
CA TRP A 78 -1.85 -17.96 20.01
C TRP A 78 -0.44 -17.95 20.62
N VAL A 79 0.26 -16.82 20.63
CA VAL A 79 1.62 -16.75 21.22
C VAL A 79 1.60 -16.96 22.73
N ILE A 80 0.55 -16.51 23.43
CA ILE A 80 0.39 -16.78 24.86
C ILE A 80 0.21 -18.28 25.12
N ASP A 81 -0.68 -18.93 24.36
CA ASP A 81 -0.93 -20.37 24.48
C ASP A 81 0.31 -21.22 24.18
N GLN A 82 1.03 -20.90 23.09
CA GLN A 82 2.24 -21.63 22.70
C GLN A 82 3.38 -21.44 23.70
N SER A 83 3.61 -20.21 24.14
CA SER A 83 4.78 -19.88 24.96
C SER A 83 4.63 -20.26 26.44
N LYS A 84 3.39 -20.32 26.93
CA LYS A 84 3.05 -20.58 28.35
C LYS A 84 3.78 -19.65 29.32
N LYS A 85 4.15 -18.46 28.86
CA LYS A 85 4.86 -17.46 29.66
C LYS A 85 3.92 -16.79 30.65
N THR A 86 4.40 -16.66 31.89
CA THR A 86 3.73 -15.88 32.92
C THR A 86 3.87 -14.38 32.63
N LEU A 87 2.97 -13.57 33.18
CA LEU A 87 3.07 -12.11 33.09
C LEU A 87 4.42 -11.59 33.60
N GLY A 88 4.93 -12.15 34.70
CA GLY A 88 6.24 -11.78 35.25
C GLY A 88 7.41 -12.09 34.31
N GLU A 89 7.36 -13.21 33.56
CA GLU A 89 8.36 -13.52 32.53
C GLU A 89 8.28 -12.55 31.35
N ILE A 90 7.08 -12.18 30.91
CA ILE A 90 6.86 -11.20 29.84
C ILE A 90 7.41 -9.83 30.26
N GLU A 91 7.08 -9.35 31.46
CA GLU A 91 7.60 -8.09 31.98
C GLU A 91 9.14 -8.11 32.10
N ALA A 92 9.72 -9.24 32.52
CA ALA A 92 11.16 -9.40 32.60
C ALA A 92 11.82 -9.36 31.21
N PHE A 93 11.23 -10.03 30.22
CA PHE A 93 11.69 -10.00 28.83
C PHE A 93 11.60 -8.59 28.24
N ASN A 94 10.46 -7.91 28.40
CA ASN A 94 10.25 -6.55 27.90
C ASN A 94 11.27 -5.58 28.50
N ARG A 95 11.46 -5.63 29.82
CA ARG A 95 12.45 -4.79 30.51
C ARG A 95 13.87 -5.09 30.03
N LEU A 96 14.22 -6.35 29.79
CA LEU A 96 15.54 -6.71 29.26
C LEU A 96 15.75 -6.13 27.86
N GLU A 97 14.82 -6.34 26.94
CA GLU A 97 14.98 -5.90 25.55
C GLU A 97 14.93 -4.38 25.41
N THR A 98 14.00 -3.70 26.11
CA THR A 98 13.91 -2.23 26.07
C THR A 98 15.16 -1.55 26.63
N ASN A 99 15.85 -2.15 27.60
CA ASN A 99 17.08 -1.59 28.19
C ASN A 99 18.37 -2.13 27.55
N ARG A 100 18.29 -2.99 26.54
CA ARG A 100 19.46 -3.62 25.93
C ARG A 100 20.36 -2.55 25.27
N MET A 101 21.61 -2.48 25.71
CA MET A 101 22.66 -1.68 25.09
C MET A 101 23.33 -2.45 23.96
N PRO A 102 23.88 -1.78 22.92
CA PRO A 102 24.77 -2.44 21.97
C PRO A 102 26.05 -2.92 22.69
N GLU A 103 26.46 -4.16 22.44
CA GLU A 103 27.60 -4.80 23.14
C GLU A 103 28.87 -4.85 22.28
N ASP A 104 28.74 -4.93 20.96
CA ASP A 104 29.86 -4.96 20.02
C ASP A 104 30.11 -3.62 19.34
N ASP A 105 31.36 -3.41 18.91
CA ASP A 105 31.82 -2.17 18.28
C ASP A 105 31.00 -1.77 17.05
N TRP A 106 30.53 -2.76 16.28
CA TRP A 106 29.74 -2.50 15.08
C TRP A 106 28.39 -1.88 15.43
N HIS A 107 27.64 -2.45 16.39
CA HIS A 107 26.36 -1.88 16.82
C HIS A 107 26.53 -0.53 17.54
N ILE A 108 27.63 -0.34 18.28
CA ILE A 108 27.95 0.94 18.92
C ILE A 108 28.15 2.03 17.87
N GLU A 109 28.97 1.78 16.85
CA GLU A 109 29.21 2.73 15.77
C GLU A 109 27.95 2.95 14.91
N LEU A 110 27.15 1.90 14.67
CA LEU A 110 25.87 2.01 13.97
C LEU A 110 24.92 2.98 14.69
N LEU A 111 24.78 2.85 16.02
CA LEU A 111 23.95 3.76 16.82
C LEU A 111 24.47 5.20 16.73
N LYS A 112 25.78 5.43 16.90
CA LYS A 112 26.38 6.77 16.78
C LYS A 112 26.10 7.40 15.41
N ASN A 113 26.25 6.62 14.34
CA ASN A 113 26.00 7.07 12.97
C ASN A 113 24.52 7.45 12.75
N ARG A 114 23.59 6.65 13.29
CA ARG A 114 22.15 6.94 13.22
C ARG A 114 21.77 8.20 14.00
N VAL A 115 22.27 8.36 15.23
CA VAL A 115 22.09 9.58 16.03
C VAL A 115 22.60 10.79 15.27
N LYS A 116 23.85 10.73 14.78
CA LYS A 116 24.43 11.82 13.98
C LYS A 116 23.61 12.16 12.73
N LYS A 117 23.07 11.14 12.04
CA LYS A 117 22.32 11.30 10.78
C LYS A 117 20.93 11.89 11.00
N TYR A 118 20.19 11.38 11.98
CA TYR A 118 18.76 11.63 12.10
C TYR A 118 18.37 12.53 13.28
N ALA A 119 19.15 12.53 14.36
CA ALA A 119 18.82 13.29 15.56
C ALA A 119 20.08 13.64 16.37
N PRO A 120 20.97 14.52 15.86
CA PRO A 120 22.28 14.78 16.47
C PRO A 120 22.19 15.31 17.90
N ASP A 121 21.08 15.94 18.27
CA ASP A 121 20.85 16.50 19.60
C ASP A 121 20.27 15.46 20.59
N ARG A 122 19.83 14.28 20.13
CA ARG A 122 19.21 13.23 20.95
C ARG A 122 20.24 12.29 21.58
N THR A 123 20.96 12.81 22.56
CA THR A 123 21.99 12.07 23.33
C THR A 123 21.42 11.03 24.31
N ASP A 124 20.10 10.99 24.49
CA ASP A 124 19.37 10.03 25.31
C ASP A 124 19.16 8.67 24.64
N ILE A 125 19.28 8.59 23.31
CA ILE A 125 19.08 7.34 22.55
C ILE A 125 20.32 6.45 22.69
N LYS A 126 20.22 5.41 23.52
CA LYS A 126 21.34 4.52 23.89
C LYS A 126 21.08 3.03 23.66
N THR A 127 19.83 2.63 23.51
CA THR A 127 19.42 1.21 23.44
C THR A 127 19.44 0.70 22.01
N VAL A 128 19.50 -0.62 21.85
CA VAL A 128 19.35 -1.29 20.54
C VAL A 128 17.99 -0.96 19.93
N PHE A 129 16.91 -0.97 20.72
CA PHE A 129 15.58 -0.57 20.25
C PHE A 129 15.53 0.89 19.82
N GLY A 130 16.11 1.79 20.62
CA GLY A 130 16.21 3.21 20.25
C GLY A 130 16.99 3.42 18.95
N SER A 131 18.05 2.63 18.71
CA SER A 131 18.77 2.65 17.43
C SER A 131 17.88 2.23 16.25
N ILE A 132 17.09 1.16 16.41
CA ILE A 132 16.18 0.64 15.37
C ILE A 132 15.06 1.66 15.09
N GLU A 133 14.42 2.17 16.15
CA GLU A 133 13.33 3.15 16.02
C GLU A 133 13.80 4.44 15.39
N LEU A 134 15.00 4.92 15.72
CA LEU A 134 15.56 6.12 15.11
C LEU A 134 15.84 5.93 13.62
N ASP A 135 16.31 4.75 13.22
CA ASP A 135 16.57 4.41 11.83
C ASP A 135 15.28 4.35 11.01
N ASP A 136 14.28 3.63 11.53
CA ASP A 136 12.95 3.52 10.92
C ASP A 136 12.30 4.90 10.81
N TRP A 137 12.26 5.65 11.91
CA TRP A 137 11.71 7.00 11.93
C TRP A 137 12.41 7.90 10.92
N GLY A 138 13.72 8.09 11.05
CA GLY A 138 14.49 9.02 10.22
C GLY A 138 14.52 8.65 8.73
N THR A 139 14.25 7.39 8.39
CA THR A 139 14.18 6.94 7.00
C THR A 139 12.81 7.19 6.37
N PHE A 140 11.71 7.01 7.12
CA PHE A 140 10.36 6.91 6.54
C PHE A 140 9.41 8.06 6.89
N TRP A 141 9.67 8.86 7.94
CA TRP A 141 8.80 10.00 8.24
C TRP A 141 8.85 11.09 7.15
N PRO A 142 10.00 11.43 6.51
CA PRO A 142 10.03 12.49 5.50
C PRO A 142 9.34 12.03 4.21
N VAL A 143 8.48 12.88 3.66
CA VAL A 143 7.79 12.64 2.38
C VAL A 143 8.09 13.80 1.43
N ASP A 144 8.44 13.51 0.18
CA ASP A 144 8.67 14.52 -0.85
C ASP A 144 7.57 14.47 -1.92
N LEU A 145 6.64 15.42 -1.87
CA LEU A 145 5.52 15.53 -2.81
C LEU A 145 5.87 16.34 -4.07
N GLN A 146 7.12 16.75 -4.23
CA GLN A 146 7.62 17.37 -5.47
C GLN A 146 7.97 16.31 -6.52
N VAL A 147 8.22 15.07 -6.08
CA VAL A 147 8.62 13.95 -6.95
C VAL A 147 7.51 12.91 -7.16
N GLY A 148 6.41 13.01 -6.42
CA GLY A 148 5.24 12.15 -6.59
C GLY A 148 4.02 12.67 -5.81
N PRO A 149 2.81 12.22 -6.17
CA PRO A 149 1.60 12.59 -5.45
C PRO A 149 1.52 11.89 -4.09
N PRO A 150 0.80 12.44 -3.09
CA PRO A 150 0.49 11.72 -1.87
C PRO A 150 -0.41 10.52 -2.20
N ARG A 151 -0.51 9.54 -1.30
CA ARG A 151 -1.33 8.34 -1.50
C ARG A 151 -2.77 8.66 -1.91
N SER A 152 -3.40 7.69 -2.58
CA SER A 152 -4.80 7.81 -3.01
C SER A 152 -5.70 8.22 -1.84
N PRO A 153 -6.70 9.08 -2.05
CA PRO A 153 -7.69 9.33 -1.01
C PRO A 153 -8.55 8.09 -0.71
N TYR A 154 -8.52 7.06 -1.56
CA TYR A 154 -9.14 5.75 -1.31
C TYR A 154 -8.29 4.82 -0.43
N ASP A 155 -7.02 5.16 -0.16
CA ASP A 155 -6.17 4.38 0.73
C ASP A 155 -6.69 4.48 2.18
N ARG A 156 -7.06 3.31 2.73
CA ARG A 156 -7.62 3.12 4.08
C ARG A 156 -6.65 2.43 5.04
N ASN A 157 -5.37 2.37 4.71
CA ASN A 157 -4.35 1.69 5.53
C ASN A 157 -4.17 2.34 6.91
N VAL A 158 -4.56 3.61 7.07
CA VAL A 158 -4.54 4.31 8.35
C VAL A 158 -5.95 4.35 8.95
N ALA A 159 -6.12 3.72 10.11
CA ALA A 159 -7.38 3.64 10.87
C ALA A 159 -8.59 3.06 10.10
N GLY A 160 -8.39 2.46 8.92
CA GLY A 160 -9.50 2.01 8.07
C GLY A 160 -10.27 3.15 7.39
N LEU A 161 -9.74 4.37 7.40
CA LEU A 161 -10.45 5.58 6.96
C LEU A 161 -9.87 6.15 5.66
N PHE A 162 -10.77 6.58 4.77
CA PHE A 162 -10.40 7.27 3.54
C PHE A 162 -9.67 8.59 3.84
N GLY A 163 -8.79 9.01 2.94
CA GLY A 163 -8.11 10.30 2.99
C GLY A 163 -7.04 10.47 4.08
N ILE A 164 -7.05 9.66 5.14
CA ILE A 164 -6.13 9.82 6.27
C ILE A 164 -4.68 9.53 5.87
N ALA A 165 -4.43 8.47 5.10
CA ALA A 165 -3.09 8.16 4.57
C ALA A 165 -2.55 9.32 3.70
N ARG A 166 -3.41 9.88 2.84
CA ARG A 166 -3.10 11.05 2.01
C ARG A 166 -2.78 12.29 2.86
N MET A 167 -3.57 12.56 3.89
CA MET A 167 -3.36 13.67 4.80
C MET A 167 -2.06 13.52 5.60
N ALA A 168 -1.70 12.29 6.00
CA ALA A 168 -0.43 12.00 6.67
C ALA A 168 0.78 12.27 5.77
N ASP A 169 0.71 11.92 4.49
CA ASP A 169 1.78 12.22 3.53
C ASP A 169 1.95 13.74 3.36
N LYS A 170 0.84 14.48 3.27
CA LYS A 170 0.84 15.94 3.19
C LYS A 170 1.35 16.60 4.47
N ALA A 171 0.99 16.07 5.63
CA ALA A 171 1.47 16.52 6.93
C ALA A 171 3.00 16.41 7.04
N ARG A 172 3.53 15.23 6.70
CA ARG A 172 4.97 14.91 6.68
C ARG A 172 5.72 15.81 5.70
N ALA A 173 5.20 15.94 4.47
CA ALA A 173 5.78 16.82 3.46
C ALA A 173 5.77 18.29 3.91
N SER A 174 4.71 18.74 4.57
CA SER A 174 4.62 20.07 5.17
C SER A 174 5.63 20.32 6.26
N SER A 175 6.01 19.30 7.03
CA SER A 175 7.02 19.45 8.07
C SER A 175 8.45 19.47 7.54
N CYS A 176 8.71 18.92 6.35
CA CYS A 176 10.03 18.97 5.71
C CYS A 176 10.09 19.95 4.52
N GLU A 177 9.06 20.78 4.33
CA GLU A 177 8.95 21.80 3.27
C GLU A 177 9.01 21.23 1.84
N LYS A 178 8.42 20.05 1.64
CA LYS A 178 8.40 19.31 0.38
C LYS A 178 7.01 19.08 -0.20
N ASN A 179 6.06 19.98 0.08
CA ASN A 179 4.67 19.82 -0.34
C ASN A 179 4.47 20.01 -1.86
N GLY A 180 5.40 20.69 -2.54
CA GLY A 180 5.19 21.09 -3.93
C GLY A 180 3.96 21.97 -4.07
N VAL A 181 2.97 21.51 -4.85
CA VAL A 181 1.68 22.21 -5.06
C VAL A 181 0.60 21.80 -4.04
N TYR A 182 0.85 20.78 -3.24
CA TYR A 182 -0.11 20.30 -2.25
C TYR A 182 -0.15 21.23 -1.03
N LYS A 183 -1.34 21.39 -0.46
CA LYS A 183 -1.58 22.16 0.76
C LYS A 183 -1.92 21.21 1.90
N TYR A 184 -1.58 21.54 3.13
CA TYR A 184 -1.87 20.72 4.32
C TYR A 184 -2.75 21.49 5.33
N GLY A 185 -3.51 20.76 6.15
CA GLY A 185 -4.22 21.29 7.31
C GLY A 185 -5.28 22.33 6.93
N GLN A 186 -5.32 23.45 7.65
CA GLN A 186 -6.26 24.55 7.38
C GLN A 186 -6.22 25.11 5.94
N TYR A 187 -5.14 24.88 5.19
CA TYR A 187 -5.00 25.34 3.80
C TYR A 187 -5.51 24.34 2.78
N SER A 188 -5.90 23.13 3.21
CA SER A 188 -6.48 22.10 2.37
C SER A 188 -7.90 21.78 2.85
N PRO A 189 -8.93 22.09 2.06
CA PRO A 189 -10.31 21.89 2.50
C PRO A 189 -10.68 20.43 2.76
N PHE A 190 -10.06 19.53 2.00
CA PHE A 190 -10.21 18.10 2.23
C PHE A 190 -9.59 17.68 3.57
N ASP A 191 -8.44 18.25 3.96
CA ASP A 191 -7.84 17.98 5.27
C ASP A 191 -8.69 18.60 6.38
N VAL A 192 -9.21 19.83 6.21
CA VAL A 192 -10.14 20.45 7.17
C VAL A 192 -11.34 19.53 7.43
N TYR A 193 -11.97 19.00 6.38
CA TYR A 193 -13.07 18.04 6.52
C TYR A 193 -12.66 16.80 7.33
N LEU A 194 -11.49 16.22 7.05
CA LEU A 194 -11.01 15.03 7.75
C LEU A 194 -10.66 15.33 9.21
N LEU A 195 -10.05 16.48 9.48
CA LEU A 195 -9.70 16.94 10.82
C LEU A 195 -10.94 17.24 11.67
N GLU A 196 -11.98 17.86 11.10
CA GLU A 196 -13.28 18.06 11.74
C GLU A 196 -13.98 16.71 12.03
N LEU A 197 -13.92 15.77 11.08
CA LEU A 197 -14.49 14.43 11.23
C LEU A 197 -13.82 13.66 12.39
N LEU A 198 -12.51 13.84 12.55
CA LEU A 198 -11.72 13.22 13.61
C LEU A 198 -11.72 14.00 14.93
N ASP A 199 -12.13 15.27 14.93
CA ASP A 199 -11.98 16.21 16.06
C ASP A 199 -10.51 16.36 16.51
N ILE A 200 -9.61 16.58 15.54
CA ILE A 200 -8.17 16.76 15.78
C ILE A 200 -7.68 18.05 15.11
N GLU A 201 -6.87 18.84 15.83
CA GLU A 201 -6.18 20.01 15.27
C GLU A 201 -5.05 19.62 14.30
N ASP A 202 -4.82 20.43 13.25
CA ASP A 202 -3.83 20.12 12.20
C ASP A 202 -2.40 20.01 12.72
N GLU A 203 -1.96 20.87 13.65
CA GLU A 203 -0.64 20.76 14.28
C GLU A 203 -0.48 19.43 15.04
N LYS A 204 -1.52 19.01 15.76
CA LYS A 204 -1.51 17.76 16.51
C LYS A 204 -1.47 16.54 15.60
N PHE A 205 -2.26 16.55 14.53
CA PHE A 205 -2.20 15.50 13.52
C PHE A 205 -0.84 15.45 12.85
N GLN A 206 -0.25 16.60 12.52
CA GLN A 206 1.06 16.68 11.86
C GLN A 206 2.15 16.02 12.70
N GLN A 207 2.25 16.40 13.97
CA GLN A 207 3.23 15.80 14.88
C GLN A 207 3.03 14.29 14.99
N THR A 208 1.78 13.83 15.08
CA THR A 208 1.46 12.40 15.18
C THR A 208 1.87 11.63 13.92
N ALA A 209 1.61 12.18 12.72
CA ALA A 209 2.01 11.58 11.45
C ALA A 209 3.54 11.46 11.32
N ILE A 210 4.30 12.41 11.89
CA ILE A 210 5.77 12.37 11.95
C ILE A 210 6.25 11.32 12.95
N ASP A 211 5.65 11.28 14.14
CA ASP A 211 6.06 10.37 15.22
C ASP A 211 5.79 8.88 14.87
N ASN A 212 4.77 8.65 14.04
CA ASN A 212 4.28 7.34 13.63
C ASN A 212 4.39 7.17 12.10
N PRO A 213 5.58 6.84 11.57
CA PRO A 213 5.77 6.55 10.14
C PRO A 213 5.06 5.26 9.69
N ASN A 214 4.82 4.32 10.60
CA ASN A 214 4.04 3.11 10.35
C ASN A 214 2.53 3.41 10.40
N ASP A 215 1.80 2.97 9.38
CA ASP A 215 0.37 3.28 9.21
C ASP A 215 -0.51 2.63 10.29
N LEU A 216 -0.15 1.44 10.78
CA LEU A 216 -0.90 0.78 11.86
C LEU A 216 -0.75 1.56 13.17
N GLU A 217 0.45 2.02 13.52
CA GLU A 217 0.67 2.84 14.73
C GLU A 217 -0.01 4.20 14.64
N LEU A 218 0.01 4.85 13.47
CA LEU A 218 -0.75 6.08 13.25
C LEU A 218 -2.27 5.81 13.39
N GLY A 219 -2.75 4.70 12.84
CA GLY A 219 -4.13 4.27 12.95
C GLY A 219 -4.55 3.97 14.39
N GLU A 220 -3.74 3.20 15.13
CA GLU A 220 -3.93 2.92 16.56
C GLU A 220 -4.03 4.21 17.36
N TRP A 221 -3.16 5.19 17.10
CA TRP A 221 -3.23 6.49 17.77
C TRP A 221 -4.54 7.23 17.46
N ILE A 222 -4.96 7.28 16.19
CA ILE A 222 -6.22 7.95 15.79
C ILE A 222 -7.42 7.28 16.48
N LEU A 223 -7.50 5.96 16.47
CA LEU A 223 -8.60 5.23 17.10
C LEU A 223 -8.67 5.44 18.61
N LEU A 224 -7.53 5.65 19.28
CA LEU A 224 -7.47 5.92 20.72
C LEU A 224 -7.79 7.37 21.09
N ASN A 225 -7.61 8.32 20.16
CA ASN A 225 -7.73 9.75 20.44
C ASN A 225 -8.95 10.40 19.77
N THR A 226 -9.78 9.61 19.10
CA THR A 226 -11.00 10.06 18.44
C THR A 226 -12.17 9.19 18.87
N ALA A 227 -13.40 9.67 18.66
CA ALA A 227 -14.59 8.88 18.94
C ALA A 227 -14.93 7.88 17.81
N ALA A 228 -13.93 7.48 17.01
CA ALA A 228 -14.09 6.53 15.91
C ALA A 228 -14.33 5.11 16.44
N ASP A 229 -15.38 4.46 15.93
CA ASP A 229 -15.67 3.05 16.11
C ASP A 229 -15.94 2.40 14.73
N SER A 230 -16.15 1.08 14.71
CA SER A 230 -16.38 0.35 13.46
C SER A 230 -17.56 0.88 12.65
N ASP A 231 -18.64 1.28 13.31
CA ASP A 231 -19.89 1.72 12.67
C ASP A 231 -19.73 3.11 12.08
N ARG A 232 -19.07 4.03 12.81
CA ARG A 232 -18.72 5.36 12.31
C ARG A 232 -17.74 5.28 11.16
N ILE A 233 -16.69 4.46 11.26
CA ILE A 233 -15.72 4.26 10.18
C ILE A 233 -16.41 3.76 8.92
N SER A 234 -17.30 2.77 9.04
CA SER A 234 -18.10 2.29 7.91
C SER A 234 -18.95 3.43 7.34
N THR A 235 -19.68 4.16 8.19
CA THR A 235 -20.53 5.27 7.76
C THR A 235 -19.75 6.36 7.01
N TRP A 236 -18.61 6.77 7.55
CA TRP A 236 -17.75 7.79 6.96
C TRP A 236 -17.18 7.35 5.62
N ASN A 237 -16.71 6.11 5.50
CA ASN A 237 -16.24 5.58 4.23
C ASN A 237 -17.35 5.55 3.18
N HIS A 238 -18.57 5.10 3.53
CA HIS A 238 -19.70 5.10 2.60
C HIS A 238 -20.08 6.52 2.15
N GLN A 239 -19.96 7.52 3.04
CA GLN A 239 -20.25 8.91 2.72
C GLN A 239 -19.16 9.58 1.88
N ALA A 240 -17.94 9.04 1.85
CA ALA A 240 -16.79 9.64 1.16
C ALA A 240 -17.03 9.87 -0.33
N LEU A 241 -17.74 8.96 -1.01
CA LEU A 241 -18.07 9.10 -2.44
C LEU A 241 -19.03 10.25 -2.72
N HIS A 242 -19.77 10.69 -1.70
CA HIS A 242 -20.71 11.81 -1.79
C HIS A 242 -20.16 13.10 -1.16
N PHE A 243 -18.94 13.05 -0.61
CA PHE A 243 -18.25 14.22 -0.09
C PHE A 243 -18.24 15.30 -1.17
N GLY A 244 -18.78 16.47 -0.83
CA GLY A 244 -18.69 17.63 -1.70
C GLY A 244 -19.53 17.58 -2.98
N LEU A 245 -20.53 16.69 -3.06
CA LEU A 245 -21.40 16.53 -4.24
C LEU A 245 -22.85 16.95 -4.00
N GLN A 246 -23.12 17.58 -2.85
CA GLN A 246 -24.43 18.16 -2.58
C GLN A 246 -24.66 19.40 -3.47
N PRO A 247 -25.91 19.74 -3.82
CA PRO A 247 -26.22 21.02 -4.45
C PRO A 247 -25.72 22.19 -3.60
N ALA A 248 -25.32 23.28 -4.24
CA ALA A 248 -24.95 24.49 -3.51
C ALA A 248 -26.14 24.99 -2.68
N ILE A 249 -25.94 25.23 -1.39
CA ILE A 249 -26.94 25.86 -0.53
C ILE A 249 -26.92 27.37 -0.81
N GLU A 250 -28.09 28.01 -0.84
CA GLU A 250 -28.18 29.47 -1.01
C GLU A 250 -27.36 30.19 0.07
N SER A 251 -26.62 31.21 -0.37
CA SER A 251 -25.61 31.96 0.37
C SER A 251 -26.01 32.25 1.83
N THR A 252 -25.39 31.54 2.78
CA THR A 252 -25.31 32.01 4.16
C THR A 252 -24.24 33.11 4.24
N PRO A 253 -24.43 34.14 5.09
CA PRO A 253 -23.43 35.20 5.29
C PRO A 253 -22.07 34.66 5.76
N ASP A 254 -22.08 33.53 6.46
CA ASP A 254 -20.90 32.79 6.90
C ASP A 254 -20.83 31.47 6.10
N LYS A 255 -20.33 31.54 4.86
CA LYS A 255 -20.04 30.31 4.11
C LYS A 255 -18.94 29.53 4.82
N SER A 256 -19.24 28.30 5.23
CA SER A 256 -18.19 27.35 5.61
C SER A 256 -17.35 27.05 4.38
N TYR A 257 -16.07 26.75 4.57
CA TYR A 257 -15.22 26.37 3.43
C TYR A 257 -15.71 25.08 2.75
N LEU A 258 -16.46 24.23 3.48
CA LEU A 258 -17.14 23.06 2.92
C LEU A 258 -18.17 23.41 1.84
N ASP A 259 -18.73 24.63 1.86
CA ASP A 259 -19.71 25.08 0.86
C ASP A 259 -19.11 25.20 -0.56
N TYR A 260 -17.77 25.26 -0.66
CA TYR A 260 -17.07 25.21 -1.95
C TYR A 260 -16.98 23.79 -2.52
N PHE A 261 -17.14 22.77 -1.71
CA PHE A 261 -17.24 21.38 -2.15
C PHE A 261 -18.71 21.08 -2.43
N ASN A 262 -19.14 21.43 -3.64
CA ASN A 262 -20.48 21.20 -4.14
C ASN A 262 -20.46 20.66 -5.56
N ARG A 263 -21.63 20.18 -6.01
CA ARG A 263 -21.80 19.57 -7.34
C ARG A 263 -21.36 20.45 -8.49
N GLU A 264 -21.67 21.75 -8.45
CA GLU A 264 -21.38 22.69 -9.54
C GLU A 264 -19.87 22.92 -9.69
N ASN A 265 -19.17 23.09 -8.56
CA ASN A 265 -17.71 23.24 -8.54
C ASN A 265 -17.00 21.95 -8.97
N PHE A 266 -17.53 20.80 -8.58
CA PHE A 266 -17.03 19.51 -9.06
C PHE A 266 -17.15 19.40 -10.58
N ASP A 267 -18.35 19.61 -11.14
CA ASP A 267 -18.60 19.48 -12.58
C ASP A 267 -17.73 20.48 -13.37
N SER A 268 -17.57 21.71 -12.87
CA SER A 268 -16.67 22.72 -13.44
C SER A 268 -15.22 22.24 -13.46
N ARG A 269 -14.68 21.78 -12.31
CA ARG A 269 -13.29 21.30 -12.25
C ARG A 269 -13.08 20.04 -13.08
N ARG A 270 -14.03 19.10 -13.05
CA ARG A 270 -14.01 17.87 -13.88
C ARG A 270 -13.96 18.21 -15.37
N SER A 271 -14.71 19.22 -15.83
CA SER A 271 -14.67 19.64 -17.24
C SER A 271 -13.29 20.16 -17.69
N ILE A 272 -12.48 20.66 -16.75
CA ILE A 272 -11.12 21.16 -17.02
C ILE A 272 -10.11 20.02 -16.98
N VAL A 273 -10.18 19.18 -15.94
CA VAL A 273 -9.16 18.16 -15.65
C VAL A 273 -9.41 16.88 -16.43
N ALA A 274 -10.67 16.45 -16.54
CA ALA A 274 -11.09 15.15 -17.04
C ALA A 274 -12.34 15.23 -17.96
N PRO A 275 -12.36 16.11 -18.99
CA PRO A 275 -13.57 16.44 -19.78
C PRO A 275 -14.28 15.22 -20.37
N ASP A 276 -13.51 14.25 -20.88
CA ASP A 276 -14.04 13.07 -21.58
C ASP A 276 -13.99 11.79 -20.73
N ASN A 277 -13.67 11.91 -19.44
CA ASN A 277 -13.53 10.75 -18.57
C ASN A 277 -14.84 10.44 -17.83
N GLN A 278 -15.51 9.37 -18.26
CA GLN A 278 -16.73 8.88 -17.63
C GLN A 278 -16.51 8.15 -16.30
N TYR A 279 -15.28 7.85 -15.90
CA TYR A 279 -14.98 7.18 -14.64
C TYR A 279 -14.79 8.15 -13.48
N VAL A 280 -14.57 9.43 -13.76
CA VAL A 280 -14.46 10.46 -12.73
C VAL A 280 -15.87 10.90 -12.33
N GLN A 281 -16.37 10.38 -11.21
CA GLN A 281 -17.75 10.59 -10.73
C GLN A 281 -17.82 11.38 -9.43
N ASN A 282 -16.72 11.45 -8.67
CA ASN A 282 -16.64 12.19 -7.42
C ASN A 282 -15.26 12.87 -7.24
N TRP A 283 -15.11 13.66 -6.17
CA TRP A 283 -13.87 14.38 -5.89
C TRP A 283 -12.66 13.47 -5.67
N LEU A 284 -12.85 12.27 -5.12
CA LEU A 284 -11.75 11.32 -4.87
C LEU A 284 -11.24 10.75 -6.20
N ASP A 285 -12.12 10.37 -7.12
CA ASP A 285 -11.74 9.97 -8.49
C ASP A 285 -10.96 11.09 -9.18
N LEU A 286 -11.44 12.33 -9.04
CA LEU A 286 -10.85 13.50 -9.67
C LEU A 286 -9.45 13.78 -9.11
N MET A 287 -9.24 13.60 -7.80
CA MET A 287 -7.90 13.71 -7.18
C MET A 287 -6.96 12.63 -7.70
N ASP A 288 -7.38 11.36 -7.76
CA ASP A 288 -6.54 10.27 -8.27
C ASP A 288 -6.21 10.42 -9.76
N TYR A 289 -7.14 10.96 -10.54
CA TYR A 289 -6.95 11.25 -11.95
C TYR A 289 -6.02 12.47 -12.16
N ASP A 290 -6.22 13.57 -11.43
CA ASP A 290 -5.38 14.78 -11.51
C ASP A 290 -3.94 14.48 -11.04
N ASP A 291 -3.78 13.67 -9.98
CA ASP A 291 -2.47 13.22 -9.49
C ASP A 291 -1.71 12.42 -10.58
N GLN A 292 -2.34 11.43 -11.21
CA GLN A 292 -1.68 10.65 -12.27
C GLN A 292 -1.32 11.52 -13.49
N ASN A 293 -2.23 12.40 -13.90
CA ASN A 293 -2.00 13.31 -15.03
C ASN A 293 -0.87 14.31 -14.76
N SER A 294 -0.87 14.92 -13.56
CA SER A 294 0.10 15.95 -13.18
C SER A 294 1.54 15.41 -13.15
N PHE A 295 1.70 14.15 -12.76
CA PHE A 295 3.02 13.49 -12.71
C PHE A 295 3.33 12.64 -13.95
N GLY A 296 2.37 12.49 -14.88
CA GLY A 296 2.54 11.66 -16.07
C GLY A 296 2.80 10.18 -15.74
N ILE A 297 2.20 9.69 -14.65
CA ILE A 297 2.40 8.33 -14.13
C ILE A 297 1.17 7.46 -14.33
N LEU A 298 1.39 6.15 -14.37
CA LEU A 298 0.34 5.15 -14.28
C LEU A 298 0.49 4.43 -12.94
N ASP A 299 -0.41 4.70 -12.00
CA ASP A 299 -0.30 4.20 -10.63
C ASP A 299 -1.29 3.08 -10.35
N LEU A 300 -0.75 1.85 -10.31
CA LEU A 300 -1.53 0.65 -10.07
C LEU A 300 -1.83 0.39 -8.59
N ALA A 301 -1.37 1.25 -7.68
CA ALA A 301 -1.92 1.30 -6.32
C ALA A 301 -3.27 2.02 -6.26
N ARG A 302 -3.63 2.80 -7.30
CA ARG A 302 -4.89 3.58 -7.36
C ARG A 302 -5.98 2.90 -8.17
N ARG A 303 -5.60 2.08 -9.16
CA ARG A 303 -6.52 1.38 -10.04
C ARG A 303 -5.91 0.11 -10.60
N ALA A 304 -6.76 -0.80 -11.05
CA ALA A 304 -6.30 -1.96 -11.80
C ALA A 304 -5.71 -1.56 -13.16
N PRO A 305 -4.71 -2.30 -13.68
CA PRO A 305 -4.38 -2.21 -15.09
C PRO A 305 -5.56 -2.74 -15.90
N ARG A 306 -5.60 -2.46 -17.20
CA ARG A 306 -6.71 -2.86 -18.07
C ARG A 306 -6.99 -4.37 -17.96
N SER A 307 -8.26 -4.71 -18.22
CA SER A 307 -8.75 -6.09 -18.15
C SER A 307 -7.82 -7.03 -18.91
N PRO A 308 -7.53 -8.23 -18.37
CA PRO A 308 -6.75 -9.21 -19.13
C PRO A 308 -7.44 -9.64 -20.44
N TYR A 309 -8.76 -9.47 -20.58
CA TYR A 309 -9.51 -9.69 -21.82
C TYR A 309 -9.46 -8.52 -22.82
N ASN A 310 -8.89 -7.37 -22.46
CA ASN A 310 -8.84 -6.22 -23.35
C ASN A 310 -7.98 -6.53 -24.59
N ARG A 311 -8.56 -6.35 -25.78
CA ARG A 311 -7.92 -6.60 -27.08
C ARG A 311 -7.57 -5.31 -27.84
N ASP A 312 -7.69 -4.14 -27.22
CA ASP A 312 -7.50 -2.83 -27.89
C ASP A 312 -6.06 -2.65 -28.37
N ALA A 313 -5.10 -3.31 -27.71
CA ALA A 313 -3.70 -3.34 -28.12
C ALA A 313 -3.47 -4.49 -29.10
N GLY A 314 -3.55 -4.19 -30.41
CA GLY A 314 -3.15 -5.12 -31.48
C GLY A 314 -3.98 -6.39 -31.60
N GLY A 315 -5.20 -6.40 -31.06
CA GLY A 315 -6.07 -7.58 -31.05
C GLY A 315 -5.66 -8.65 -30.03
N LEU A 316 -4.60 -8.44 -29.26
CA LEU A 316 -4.04 -9.40 -28.31
C LEU A 316 -4.62 -9.20 -26.92
N VAL A 317 -5.17 -10.27 -26.34
CA VAL A 317 -5.51 -10.28 -24.91
C VAL A 317 -4.25 -10.11 -24.06
N HIS A 318 -4.39 -9.53 -22.87
CA HIS A 318 -3.33 -9.20 -21.91
C HIS A 318 -2.29 -8.16 -22.37
N LEU A 319 -2.18 -7.79 -23.64
CA LEU A 319 -1.16 -6.83 -24.10
C LEU A 319 -1.35 -5.44 -23.48
N ALA A 320 -2.59 -4.93 -23.50
CA ALA A 320 -2.94 -3.65 -22.86
C ALA A 320 -2.58 -3.65 -21.36
N ARG A 321 -2.85 -4.76 -20.67
CA ARG A 321 -2.52 -4.96 -19.25
C ARG A 321 -1.01 -4.98 -19.02
N LEU A 322 -0.26 -5.67 -19.88
CA LEU A 322 1.21 -5.72 -19.80
C LEU A 322 1.83 -4.33 -20.04
N ILE A 323 1.29 -3.56 -21.00
CA ILE A 323 1.71 -2.17 -21.24
C ILE A 323 1.50 -1.34 -19.97
N ASP A 324 0.30 -1.38 -19.38
CA ASP A 324 0.00 -0.62 -18.15
C ASP A 324 0.97 -0.97 -17.03
N LYS A 325 1.19 -2.27 -16.79
CA LYS A 325 2.14 -2.76 -15.78
C LYS A 325 3.56 -2.30 -16.06
N GLY A 326 4.02 -2.33 -17.31
CA GLY A 326 5.35 -1.86 -17.66
C GLY A 326 5.52 -0.34 -17.53
N ARG A 327 4.46 0.44 -17.77
CA ARG A 327 4.45 1.89 -17.48
C ARG A 327 4.59 2.14 -15.98
N ALA A 328 3.78 1.45 -15.20
CA ALA A 328 3.78 1.55 -13.74
C ALA A 328 5.12 1.09 -13.14
N PHE A 329 5.72 0.02 -13.68
CA PHE A 329 7.05 -0.43 -13.29
C PHE A 329 8.12 0.65 -13.55
N ASN A 330 8.10 1.27 -14.74
CA ASN A 330 9.03 2.35 -15.08
C ASN A 330 8.88 3.59 -14.18
N SER A 331 7.70 3.83 -13.61
CA SER A 331 7.44 4.94 -12.67
C SER A 331 7.48 4.52 -11.19
N ASN A 332 7.88 3.28 -10.86
CA ASN A 332 7.86 2.73 -9.49
C ASN A 332 6.48 2.78 -8.81
N THR A 333 5.41 2.66 -9.60
CA THR A 333 4.01 2.71 -9.16
C THR A 333 3.25 1.43 -9.55
N LEU A 334 3.95 0.29 -9.58
CA LEU A 334 3.39 -1.02 -9.92
C LEU A 334 2.34 -1.50 -8.92
N GLY A 335 2.28 -0.95 -7.71
CA GLY A 335 1.37 -1.41 -6.66
C GLY A 335 1.64 -2.87 -6.27
N GLY A 336 0.57 -3.61 -5.95
CA GLY A 336 0.65 -5.03 -5.56
C GLY A 336 0.76 -6.02 -6.73
N TYR A 337 1.12 -5.57 -7.94
CA TYR A 337 1.19 -6.42 -9.12
C TYR A 337 2.59 -6.99 -9.34
N TRP A 338 2.68 -8.18 -9.93
CA TRP A 338 3.93 -8.74 -10.46
C TRP A 338 4.12 -8.37 -11.91
N TYR A 339 5.34 -8.12 -12.37
CA TYR A 339 5.64 -7.70 -13.74
C TYR A 339 6.72 -8.57 -14.40
N GLY A 340 6.51 -8.90 -15.67
CA GLY A 340 7.53 -9.54 -16.49
C GLY A 340 7.84 -10.96 -16.04
N LYS A 341 9.11 -11.23 -15.72
CA LYS A 341 9.58 -12.59 -15.39
C LYS A 341 8.89 -13.18 -14.14
N ASP A 342 8.36 -12.34 -13.25
CA ASP A 342 7.70 -12.78 -12.02
C ASP A 342 6.21 -13.09 -12.24
N SER A 343 5.63 -12.68 -13.38
CA SER A 343 4.25 -12.97 -13.78
C SER A 343 4.19 -14.08 -14.83
N ALA A 344 3.53 -15.19 -14.51
CA ALA A 344 3.37 -16.29 -15.46
C ALA A 344 2.70 -15.86 -16.76
N ILE A 345 1.61 -15.08 -16.67
CA ILE A 345 0.87 -14.60 -17.83
C ILE A 345 1.70 -13.61 -18.66
N ASP A 346 2.55 -12.78 -18.02
CA ASP A 346 3.43 -11.87 -18.77
C ASP A 346 4.46 -12.66 -19.57
N ARG A 347 5.00 -13.76 -19.01
CA ARG A 347 5.92 -14.64 -19.76
C ARG A 347 5.25 -15.25 -21.00
N TYR A 348 3.99 -15.70 -20.90
CA TYR A 348 3.26 -16.26 -22.04
C TYR A 348 3.19 -15.29 -23.24
N ILE A 349 2.84 -14.02 -23.00
CA ILE A 349 2.76 -13.03 -24.09
C ILE A 349 4.15 -12.64 -24.62
N LEU A 350 5.14 -12.52 -23.73
CA LEU A 350 6.52 -12.17 -24.12
C LEU A 350 7.14 -13.27 -24.99
N ASP A 351 6.89 -14.54 -24.64
CA ASP A 351 7.33 -15.70 -25.42
C ASP A 351 6.63 -15.73 -26.79
N PHE A 352 5.31 -15.49 -26.83
CA PHE A 352 4.56 -15.41 -28.09
C PHE A 352 5.09 -14.29 -29.01
N LEU A 353 5.45 -13.13 -28.45
CA LEU A 353 6.01 -11.99 -29.17
C LEU A 353 7.53 -12.09 -29.42
N GLU A 354 8.18 -13.14 -28.88
CA GLU A 354 9.61 -13.42 -29.01
C GLU A 354 10.49 -12.24 -28.53
N ILE A 355 10.14 -11.66 -27.38
CA ILE A 355 10.79 -10.48 -26.83
C ILE A 355 11.12 -10.63 -25.34
N SER A 356 12.28 -10.10 -24.93
CA SER A 356 12.64 -10.07 -23.51
C SER A 356 11.90 -8.95 -22.78
N ILE A 357 11.69 -9.16 -21.47
CA ILE A 357 11.09 -8.13 -20.61
C ILE A 357 11.92 -6.84 -20.60
N ASP A 358 13.24 -6.93 -20.64
CA ASP A 358 14.14 -5.77 -20.62
C ASP A 358 13.98 -4.94 -21.90
N GLU A 359 13.90 -5.58 -23.07
CA GLU A 359 13.65 -4.92 -24.34
C GLU A 359 12.27 -4.25 -24.35
N PHE A 360 11.23 -4.96 -23.92
CA PHE A 360 9.87 -4.42 -23.83
C PHE A 360 9.80 -3.20 -22.90
N THR A 361 10.38 -3.30 -21.70
CA THR A 361 10.40 -2.22 -20.70
C THR A 361 11.14 -0.99 -21.20
N GLN A 362 12.28 -1.17 -21.88
CA GLN A 362 13.03 -0.08 -22.47
C GLN A 362 12.25 0.63 -23.59
N GLN A 363 11.50 -0.13 -24.40
CA GLN A 363 10.74 0.44 -25.51
C GLN A 363 9.52 1.22 -25.04
N LEU A 364 8.91 0.81 -23.93
CA LEU A 364 7.89 1.62 -23.27
C LEU A 364 8.43 3.04 -23.00
N GLN A 365 9.63 3.21 -22.44
CA GLN A 365 10.18 4.54 -22.18
C GLN A 365 10.31 5.44 -23.44
N LYS A 366 10.40 4.85 -24.64
CA LYS A 366 10.59 5.58 -25.91
C LYS A 366 9.30 5.84 -26.67
N LEU A 367 8.31 4.95 -26.54
CA LEU A 367 7.10 4.93 -27.36
C LEU A 367 5.88 5.24 -26.49
N PRO A 368 5.41 6.50 -26.38
CA PRO A 368 4.45 6.91 -25.35
C PRO A 368 3.03 6.34 -25.50
N THR A 369 2.65 5.84 -26.69
CA THR A 369 1.27 5.38 -26.95
C THR A 369 1.20 3.89 -27.25
N ASP A 370 0.05 3.28 -26.93
CA ASP A 370 -0.24 1.88 -27.27
C ASP A 370 -0.12 1.60 -28.77
N HIS A 371 -0.59 2.53 -29.60
CA HIS A 371 -0.48 2.39 -31.06
C HIS A 371 0.97 2.25 -31.51
N GLN A 372 1.88 3.05 -30.97
CA GLN A 372 3.30 2.98 -31.29
C GLN A 372 3.95 1.68 -30.79
N ILE A 373 3.54 1.19 -29.61
CA ILE A 373 4.01 -0.09 -29.08
C ILE A 373 3.55 -1.24 -29.98
N VAL A 374 2.27 -1.27 -30.35
CA VAL A 374 1.70 -2.29 -31.24
C VAL A 374 2.37 -2.25 -32.60
N GLU A 375 2.54 -1.07 -33.20
CA GLU A 375 3.20 -0.92 -34.50
C GLU A 375 4.64 -1.46 -34.46
N TRP A 376 5.40 -1.14 -33.40
CA TRP A 376 6.75 -1.64 -33.23
C TRP A 376 6.79 -3.18 -33.05
N LEU A 377 5.93 -3.72 -32.18
CA LEU A 377 5.84 -5.17 -31.96
C LEU A 377 5.52 -5.93 -33.25
N MET A 378 4.53 -5.47 -34.02
CA MET A 378 4.10 -6.12 -35.26
C MET A 378 5.13 -6.01 -36.39
N LYS A 379 5.96 -4.95 -36.41
CA LYS A 379 7.10 -4.86 -37.33
C LYS A 379 8.23 -5.81 -36.95
N ARG A 380 8.46 -5.98 -35.64
CA ARG A 380 9.55 -6.82 -35.11
C ARG A 380 9.23 -8.31 -35.27
N THR A 381 8.05 -8.72 -34.84
CA THR A 381 7.60 -10.12 -34.86
C THR A 381 6.21 -10.17 -35.52
N PRO A 382 6.12 -10.20 -36.86
CA PRO A 382 4.84 -10.21 -37.55
C PRO A 382 4.00 -11.43 -37.16
N LYS A 383 2.78 -11.18 -36.68
CA LYS A 383 1.77 -12.23 -36.40
C LYS A 383 0.56 -12.01 -37.31
N ASN A 384 0.05 -13.09 -37.89
CA ASN A 384 -1.19 -13.04 -38.65
C ASN A 384 -2.42 -13.20 -37.74
N GLU A 385 -3.61 -12.90 -38.27
CA GLU A 385 -4.88 -12.95 -37.52
C GLU A 385 -5.15 -14.32 -36.89
N ASN A 386 -4.85 -15.41 -37.59
CA ASN A 386 -5.06 -16.77 -37.06
C ASN A 386 -4.14 -17.07 -35.88
N GLN A 387 -2.88 -16.62 -35.93
CA GLN A 387 -1.94 -16.78 -34.81
C GLN A 387 -2.40 -15.99 -33.59
N ILE A 388 -2.88 -14.76 -33.80
CA ILE A 388 -3.40 -13.90 -32.72
C ILE A 388 -4.65 -14.54 -32.10
N GLU A 389 -5.59 -15.02 -32.91
CA GLU A 389 -6.82 -15.63 -32.37
C GLU A 389 -6.54 -16.96 -31.65
N GLN A 390 -5.66 -17.80 -32.19
CA GLN A 390 -5.23 -19.02 -31.51
C GLN A 390 -4.60 -18.71 -30.15
N TYR A 391 -3.65 -17.77 -30.11
CA TYR A 391 -3.03 -17.32 -28.87
C TYR A 391 -4.06 -16.77 -27.88
N ASN A 392 -5.01 -15.95 -28.36
CA ASN A 392 -6.04 -15.37 -27.51
C ASN A 392 -6.92 -16.44 -26.88
N GLN A 393 -7.34 -17.45 -27.65
CA GLN A 393 -8.15 -18.55 -27.15
C GLN A 393 -7.38 -19.37 -26.10
N GLU A 394 -6.14 -19.74 -26.40
CA GLU A 394 -5.28 -20.50 -25.49
C GLU A 394 -5.06 -19.78 -24.15
N LEU A 395 -4.84 -18.46 -24.18
CA LEU A 395 -4.57 -17.70 -22.95
C LEU A 395 -5.84 -17.40 -22.14
N VAL A 396 -6.97 -17.15 -22.81
CA VAL A 396 -8.27 -16.98 -22.15
C VAL A 396 -8.68 -18.25 -21.41
N ASP A 397 -8.47 -19.42 -22.02
CA ASP A 397 -8.83 -20.71 -21.44
C ASP A 397 -7.78 -21.22 -20.43
N LEU A 398 -6.72 -20.45 -20.18
CA LEU A 398 -5.63 -20.88 -19.30
C LEU A 398 -6.10 -20.92 -17.83
N GLY A 399 -6.38 -22.15 -17.38
CA GLY A 399 -6.74 -22.46 -16.00
C GLY A 399 -5.80 -23.46 -15.32
N PRO A 400 -6.08 -23.82 -14.05
CA PRO A 400 -5.29 -24.78 -13.29
C PRO A 400 -5.21 -26.17 -13.94
N GLN A 401 -4.00 -26.72 -14.06
CA GLN A 401 -3.74 -28.00 -14.74
C GLN A 401 -3.44 -29.16 -13.76
N ASN A 402 -3.31 -28.87 -12.47
CA ASN A 402 -3.01 -29.88 -11.44
C ASN A 402 -3.58 -29.48 -10.07
N ALA A 403 -3.61 -30.43 -9.14
CA ALA A 403 -4.17 -30.25 -7.79
C ALA A 403 -3.56 -29.06 -7.03
N ARG A 404 -2.26 -28.79 -7.21
CA ARG A 404 -1.59 -27.66 -6.56
C ARG A 404 -2.12 -26.32 -7.09
N SER A 405 -2.22 -26.19 -8.42
CA SER A 405 -2.78 -24.97 -9.04
C SER A 405 -4.26 -24.78 -8.73
N TRP A 406 -5.04 -25.87 -8.61
CA TRP A 406 -6.44 -25.81 -8.18
C TRP A 406 -6.56 -25.35 -6.73
N SER A 407 -5.73 -25.89 -5.82
CA SER A 407 -5.67 -25.43 -4.43
C SER A 407 -5.37 -23.94 -4.35
N PHE A 408 -4.36 -23.46 -5.10
CA PHE A 408 -4.02 -22.04 -5.16
C PHE A 408 -5.23 -21.20 -5.60
N LEU A 409 -5.89 -21.57 -6.71
CA LEU A 409 -7.03 -20.82 -7.22
C LEU A 409 -8.19 -20.80 -6.22
N HIS A 410 -8.56 -21.94 -5.62
CA HIS A 410 -9.61 -22.00 -4.61
C HIS A 410 -9.28 -21.24 -3.33
N ASP A 411 -8.03 -21.26 -2.87
CA ASP A 411 -7.61 -20.50 -1.70
C ASP A 411 -7.70 -19.00 -1.98
N ARG A 412 -7.33 -18.55 -3.19
CA ARG A 412 -7.50 -17.14 -3.61
C ARG A 412 -8.97 -16.74 -3.73
N ILE A 413 -9.82 -17.58 -4.31
CA ILE A 413 -11.28 -17.33 -4.37
C ILE A 413 -11.84 -17.21 -2.94
N ARG A 414 -11.50 -18.13 -2.04
CA ARG A 414 -11.96 -18.08 -0.64
C ARG A 414 -11.56 -16.79 0.07
N GLN A 415 -10.36 -16.27 -0.23
CA GLN A 415 -9.86 -15.01 0.31
C GLN A 415 -10.56 -13.77 -0.29
N LEU A 416 -10.88 -13.80 -1.58
CA LEU A 416 -11.44 -12.66 -2.30
C LEU A 416 -12.96 -12.60 -2.22
N ASP A 417 -13.63 -13.70 -2.57
CA ASP A 417 -15.07 -13.86 -2.54
C ASP A 417 -15.45 -15.35 -2.62
N PRO A 418 -15.76 -16.01 -1.49
CA PRO A 418 -16.05 -17.44 -1.46
C PRO A 418 -17.35 -17.82 -2.19
N THR A 419 -18.15 -16.84 -2.65
CA THR A 419 -19.40 -17.09 -3.40
C THR A 419 -19.17 -17.29 -4.89
N ARG A 420 -17.98 -16.93 -5.40
CA ARG A 420 -17.62 -16.95 -6.83
C ARG A 420 -17.17 -18.35 -7.29
N ASN A 421 -18.14 -19.24 -7.46
CA ASN A 421 -17.91 -20.60 -7.96
C ASN A 421 -17.73 -20.67 -9.48
N ASP A 422 -17.92 -19.55 -10.19
CA ASP A 422 -17.81 -19.41 -11.64
C ASP A 422 -16.38 -19.10 -12.13
N VAL A 423 -15.43 -18.89 -11.21
CA VAL A 423 -14.04 -18.54 -11.53
C VAL A 423 -13.25 -19.82 -11.78
N GLU A 424 -12.95 -20.12 -13.05
CA GLU A 424 -12.23 -21.33 -13.46
C GLU A 424 -10.87 -21.05 -14.13
N THR A 425 -10.68 -19.85 -14.69
CA THR A 425 -9.44 -19.45 -15.37
C THR A 425 -8.59 -18.48 -14.55
N PHE A 426 -7.31 -18.33 -14.90
CA PHE A 426 -6.48 -17.31 -14.26
C PHE A 426 -6.92 -15.88 -14.63
N PHE A 427 -7.53 -15.68 -15.79
CA PHE A 427 -8.08 -14.38 -16.17
C PHE A 427 -9.31 -14.01 -15.32
N ASP A 428 -10.22 -14.95 -15.09
CA ASP A 428 -11.37 -14.74 -14.19
C ASP A 428 -10.90 -14.38 -12.79
N LEU A 429 -9.86 -15.07 -12.30
CA LEU A 429 -9.26 -14.79 -11.00
C LEU A 429 -8.63 -13.38 -10.96
N MET A 430 -7.96 -12.95 -12.03
CA MET A 430 -7.42 -11.59 -12.12
C MET A 430 -8.53 -10.54 -12.10
N VAL A 431 -9.61 -10.74 -12.86
CA VAL A 431 -10.75 -9.81 -12.87
C VAL A 431 -11.40 -9.73 -11.50
N LEU A 432 -11.63 -10.87 -10.84
CA LEU A 432 -12.16 -10.89 -9.47
C LEU A 432 -11.21 -10.18 -8.50
N SER A 433 -9.92 -10.45 -8.59
CA SER A 433 -8.91 -9.82 -7.72
C SER A 433 -8.87 -8.31 -7.91
N ASP A 434 -8.85 -7.83 -9.16
CA ASP A 434 -8.87 -6.40 -9.48
C ASP A 434 -10.14 -5.74 -8.92
N GLN A 435 -11.31 -6.35 -9.14
CA GLN A 435 -12.58 -5.85 -8.62
C GLN A 435 -12.57 -5.72 -7.10
N LYS A 436 -12.10 -6.73 -6.37
CA LYS A 436 -12.10 -6.73 -4.90
C LYS A 436 -11.04 -5.81 -4.31
N THR A 437 -9.88 -5.68 -4.94
CA THR A 437 -8.81 -4.78 -4.48
C THR A 437 -9.24 -3.32 -4.53
N PHE A 438 -9.93 -2.89 -5.60
CA PHE A 438 -10.37 -1.50 -5.78
C PHE A 438 -11.85 -1.29 -5.46
N GLN A 439 -12.49 -2.26 -4.81
CA GLN A 439 -13.85 -2.08 -4.31
C GLN A 439 -13.82 -1.09 -3.15
N PHE A 440 -14.42 0.07 -3.35
CA PHE A 440 -14.70 1.01 -2.28
C PHE A 440 -16.03 0.64 -1.59
N PRO A 441 -16.11 0.63 -0.24
CA PRO A 441 -17.25 0.11 0.51
C PRO A 441 -18.55 0.91 0.32
#